data_AF-A0A6G0VNS2-F1
#
_entry.id   AF-A0A6G0VNS2-F1
#
_cell.length_a   1.000
_cell.length_b   1.000
_cell.length_c   1.000
_cell.angle_alpha   90.00
_cell.angle_beta   90.00
_cell.angle_gamma   90.00
#
_symmetry.space_group_name_H-M   'P 1'
#
loop_
_entity.id
_entity.type
_entity.pdbx_description
1 polymer ?
#
loop_
_entity_poly.entity_id
_entity_poly.type
_entity_poly.pdbx_seq_one_letter_code
_entity_poly.pdbx_strand_id
1 'polypeptide(L)' 'SRTFYVLFGNNQQPSNLILDWDNGFTLYDNWTNSNVWTYKFSELRGSSDDHISRLKLHFNDNGCIETK' A
#
# COMPACT_ATOMS: atom_id res chain seq x y z
N SER A 1 8.07 -12.45 -2.07
CA SER A 1 7.05 -11.41 -2.11
C SER A 1 5.64 -11.98 -2.30
N ARG A 2 4.61 -11.21 -1.94
CA ARG A 2 3.21 -11.41 -2.30
C ARG A 2 2.68 -10.13 -2.94
N THR A 3 1.79 -10.25 -3.91
CA THR A 3 1.20 -9.11 -4.61
C THR A 3 -0.32 -9.15 -4.46
N PHE A 4 -0.90 -8.01 -4.13
CA PHE A 4 -2.33 -7.81 -3.96
C PHE A 4 -2.79 -6.73 -4.94
N TYR A 5 -3.84 -7.03 -5.69
CA TYR A 5 -4.50 -6.04 -6.53
C TYR A 5 -5.34 -5.12 -5.65
N VAL A 6 -5.10 -3.81 -5.75
CA VAL A 6 -5.76 -2.79 -4.92
C VAL A 6 -6.18 -1.60 -5.76
N LEU A 7 -7.18 -0.86 -5.30
CA LEU A 7 -7.51 0.45 -5.84
C LEU A 7 -6.90 1.51 -4.93
N PHE A 8 -6.08 2.39 -5.51
CA PHE A 8 -5.35 3.41 -4.77
C PHE A 8 -5.85 4.82 -5.09
N GLY A 9 -5.95 5.65 -4.04
CA GLY A 9 -6.34 7.06 -4.14
C GLY A 9 -7.83 7.30 -4.42
N ASN A 10 -8.21 8.58 -4.48
CA ASN A 10 -9.61 8.99 -4.64
C ASN A 10 -10.23 8.56 -5.98
N ASN A 11 -9.39 8.39 -7.01
CA ASN A 11 -9.82 7.97 -8.33
C ASN A 11 -9.92 6.43 -8.47
N GLN A 12 -9.70 5.69 -7.39
CA GLN A 12 -9.73 4.22 -7.37
C GLN A 12 -8.85 3.61 -8.46
N GLN A 13 -7.60 4.06 -8.55
CA GLN A 13 -6.71 3.66 -9.63
C GLN A 13 -6.20 2.22 -9.42
N PRO A 14 -6.32 1.32 -10.43
CA PRO A 14 -5.85 -0.05 -10.33
C PRO A 14 -4.33 -0.12 -10.13
N SER A 15 -3.91 -0.57 -8.96
CA SER A 15 -2.52 -0.63 -8.53
C SER A 15 -2.21 -1.98 -7.90
N ASN A 16 -0.92 -2.26 -7.68
CA ASN A 16 -0.47 -3.46 -6.99
C ASN A 16 0.19 -3.07 -5.68
N LEU A 17 -0.33 -3.60 -4.57
CA LEU A 17 0.36 -3.58 -3.29
C LEU A 17 1.23 -4.83 -3.19
N ILE A 18 2.54 -4.63 -3.12
CA ILE A 18 3.54 -5.69 -3.05
C ILE A 18 4.07 -5.73 -1.62
N LEU A 19 4.01 -6.90 -0.98
CA LEU A 19 4.69 -7.20 0.27
C LEU A 19 5.92 -8.06 -0.03
N ASP A 20 7.08 -7.57 0.32
CA ASP A 20 8.36 -8.26 0.15
C ASP A 20 9.13 -8.28 1.47
N TRP A 21 9.73 -9.43 1.82
CA TRP A 21 10.38 -9.61 3.12
C TRP A 21 11.64 -8.75 3.28
N ASP A 22 12.32 -8.47 2.17
CA ASP A 22 13.56 -7.69 2.17
C ASP A 22 13.26 -6.18 2.01
N ASN A 23 12.22 -5.83 1.24
CA ASN A 23 11.93 -4.44 0.86
C ASN A 23 10.73 -3.82 1.59
N GLY A 24 9.88 -4.60 2.25
CA GLY A 24 8.68 -4.13 2.95
C GLY A 24 7.45 -4.04 2.04
N PHE A 25 6.74 -2.92 2.13
CA PHE A 25 5.56 -2.59 1.35
C PHE A 25 5.94 -1.71 0.16
N THR A 26 5.47 -2.04 -1.03
CA THR A 26 5.60 -1.19 -2.21
C THR A 26 4.25 -1.05 -2.87
N LEU A 27 3.87 0.16 -3.23
CA LEU A 27 2.74 0.40 -4.13
C LEU A 27 3.25 0.68 -5.53
N TYR A 28 2.79 -0.14 -6.47
CA TYR A 28 3.10 -0.02 -7.89
C TYR A 28 1.87 0.45 -8.65
N ASP A 29 1.97 1.57 -9.35
CA ASP A 29 0.91 2.02 -10.26
C ASP A 29 1.13 1.38 -11.64
N ASN A 30 0.13 0.61 -12.07
CA ASN A 30 0.17 -0.10 -13.34
C ASN A 30 0.04 0.84 -14.54
N TRP A 31 -0.54 2.04 -14.36
CA TRP A 31 -0.74 3.00 -15.44
C TRP A 31 0.55 3.75 -15.75
N THR A 32 1.20 4.31 -14.72
CA THR A 32 2.49 5.01 -14.89
C THR A 32 3.66 4.05 -14.98
N ASN A 33 3.43 2.75 -14.69
CA ASN A 33 4.43 1.70 -14.68
C ASN A 33 5.60 2.04 -13.74
N SER A 34 5.27 2.56 -12.54
CA SER A 34 6.24 3.07 -11.59
C SER A 34 5.86 2.79 -10.14
N ASN A 35 6.87 2.70 -9.27
CA ASN A 35 6.67 2.69 -7.82
C ASN A 35 6.15 4.05 -7.35
N VAL A 36 4.99 4.08 -6.70
CA VAL A 36 4.43 5.28 -6.08
C VAL A 36 5.14 5.56 -4.77
N TRP A 37 5.30 4.52 -3.94
CA TRP A 37 6.03 4.57 -2.67
C TRP A 37 6.51 3.18 -2.26
N THR A 38 7.53 3.15 -1.42
CA THR A 38 8.04 1.95 -0.75
C THR A 38 8.34 2.28 0.70
N TYR A 39 7.87 1.45 1.63
CA TYR A 39 8.08 1.58 3.07
C TYR A 39 8.51 0.25 3.68
N LYS A 40 9.49 0.27 4.59
CA LYS A 40 9.93 -0.92 5.32
C LYS A 40 8.89 -1.34 6.35
N PHE A 41 8.90 -2.62 6.74
CA PHE A 41 8.04 -3.10 7.84
C PHE A 41 8.28 -2.35 9.16
N SER A 42 9.52 -1.94 9.44
CA SER A 42 9.87 -1.15 10.63
C SER A 42 9.21 0.23 10.68
N GLU A 43 8.75 0.73 9.54
CA GLU A 43 8.10 2.05 9.44
C GLU A 43 6.58 1.95 9.67
N LEU A 44 6.01 0.74 9.63
CA LEU A 44 4.59 0.51 9.88
C LEU A 44 4.32 0.61 11.38
N ARG A 45 3.42 1.53 11.76
CA ARG A 45 2.97 1.73 13.14
C ARG A 45 1.64 1.08 13.44
N GLY A 46 0.81 0.91 12.43
CA GLY A 46 -0.48 0.27 12.57
C GLY A 46 -1.08 -0.03 11.21
N SER A 47 -1.83 -1.12 11.16
CA SER A 47 -2.75 -1.38 10.07
C SER A 47 -4.16 -1.46 10.64
N SER A 48 -5.14 -0.98 9.88
CA SER A 48 -6.54 -1.26 10.18
C SER A 48 -7.21 -1.78 8.92
N ASP A 49 -8.04 -2.80 9.09
CA ASP A 49 -8.93 -3.30 8.07
C ASP A 49 -10.36 -2.98 8.53
N ASP A 50 -11.18 -2.44 7.64
CA ASP A 50 -12.59 -2.15 7.96
C ASP A 50 -13.49 -3.40 7.89
N HIS A 51 -12.90 -4.58 7.70
CA HIS A 51 -13.55 -5.89 7.52
C HIS A 51 -14.45 -5.99 6.28
N ILE A 52 -14.45 -4.98 5.41
CA ILE A 52 -15.28 -4.93 4.21
C ILE A 52 -14.39 -4.96 2.98
N SER A 53 -13.50 -3.98 2.82
CA SER A 53 -12.60 -3.94 1.67
C SER A 53 -11.42 -2.98 1.79
N ARG A 54 -11.29 -2.24 2.90
CA ARG A 54 -10.31 -1.15 2.99
C ARG A 54 -9.23 -1.46 4.00
N LEU A 55 -8.05 -1.68 3.46
CA LEU A 55 -6.82 -1.71 4.24
C LEU A 55 -6.27 -0.30 4.36
N LYS A 56 -6.02 0.12 5.60
CA LYS A 56 -5.30 1.35 5.95
C LYS A 56 -3.97 1.01 6.59
N LEU A 57 -2.92 1.66 6.14
CA LEU A 57 -1.57 1.51 6.66
C LEU A 57 -1.09 2.86 7.20
N HIS A 58 -0.67 2.88 8.46
CA HIS A 58 -0.14 4.05 9.14
C HIS A 58 1.38 3.93 9.23
N PHE A 59 2.10 4.85 8.59
CA PHE A 59 3.56 4.92 8.62
C PHE A 59 4.03 6.15 9.41
N ASN A 60 5.22 6.04 10.02
CA ASN A 60 5.75 7.00 11.00
C ASN A 60 5.69 8.48 10.60
N ASP A 61 6.00 8.82 9.35
CA ASP A 61 6.20 10.22 8.95
C ASP A 61 5.42 10.65 7.68
N ASN A 62 4.66 9.73 7.06
CA ASN A 62 4.04 9.97 5.75
C ASN A 62 2.50 9.87 5.74
N GLY A 63 1.87 9.85 6.91
CA GLY A 63 0.42 9.83 7.05
C GLY A 63 -0.21 8.44 6.87
N CYS A 64 -1.53 8.44 6.71
CA CYS A 64 -2.34 7.23 6.53
C CYS A 64 -2.53 6.94 5.03
N ILE A 65 -2.19 5.73 4.60
CA ILE A 65 -2.43 5.26 3.23
C ILE A 65 -3.67 4.37 3.24
N GLU A 66 -4.67 4.72 2.43
CA GLU A 66 -5.90 3.94 2.27
C GLU A 66 -5.90 3.26 0.89
N THR A 67 -6.06 1.93 0.91
CA THR A 67 -6.31 1.12 -0.29
C THR A 67 -7.73 0.58 -0.21
N LYS A 68 -8.46 0.55 -1.32
CA LYS A 68 -9.83 0.07 -1.41
C LYS A 68 -9.98 -1.05 -2.43
#